data_AF-A0A494TEP8-F1
#
_entry.id   AF-A0A494TEP8-F1
#
_cell.length_a   1.000
_cell.length_b   1.000
_cell.length_c   1.000
_cell.angle_alpha   90.00
_cell.angle_beta   90.00
_cell.angle_gamma   90.00
#
_symmetry.space_group_name_H-M   'P 1'
#
loop_
_entity.id
_entity.type
_entity.pdbx_description
1 polymer ?
#
loop_
_entity_poly.entity_id
_entity_poly.type
_entity_poly.pdbx_seq_one_letter_code
_entity_poly.pdbx_strand_id
1 'polypeptide(L)' 'MTINEFREWSRTSRTKIYDELSRGTLCAIKVGRRTLITADAANAWLAAQPRYAQSGAIA' A
#
# COMPACT_ATOMS: atom_id res chain seq x y z
N MET A 1 -8.51 -4.29 6.85
CA MET A 1 -7.38 -4.07 7.77
C MET A 1 -7.28 -2.59 8.13
N THR A 2 -7.00 -2.25 9.38
CA THR A 2 -6.69 -0.86 9.77
C THR A 2 -5.36 -0.40 9.19
N ILE A 3 -5.06 0.90 9.29
CA ILE A 3 -3.76 1.46 8.86
C ILE A 3 -2.59 0.77 9.58
N ASN A 4 -2.73 0.43 10.87
CA ASN A 4 -1.68 -0.28 11.61
C ASN A 4 -1.51 -1.72 11.12
N GLU A 5 -2.60 -2.45 10.90
CA GLU A 5 -2.52 -3.81 10.34
C GLU A 5 -1.90 -3.82 8.93
N PHE A 6 -2.28 -2.87 8.05
CA PHE A 6 -1.66 -2.73 6.74
C PHE A 6 -0.17 -2.43 6.83
N ARG A 7 0.22 -1.55 7.77
CA ARG A 7 1.63 -1.22 8.05
C ARG A 7 2.43 -2.46 8.45
N GLU A 8 1.88 -3.29 9.33
CA GLU A 8 2.53 -4.52 9.78
C GLU A 8 2.64 -5.55 8.65
N TRP A 9 1.57 -5.70 7.86
CA TRP A 9 1.53 -6.59 6.70
C TRP A 9 2.52 -6.18 5.59
N SER A 10 2.45 -4.91 5.15
CA SER A 10 3.27 -4.38 4.05
C SER A 10 4.70 -4.02 4.46
N ARG A 11 5.02 -4.07 5.77
CA ARG A 11 6.28 -3.60 6.36
C ARG A 11 6.66 -2.16 5.94
N THR A 12 5.67 -1.34 5.62
CA THR A 12 5.85 0.04 5.13
C THR A 12 5.68 1.07 6.25
N SER A 13 6.35 2.22 6.15
CA SER A 13 6.23 3.31 7.12
C SER A 13 4.87 4.01 7.08
N ARG A 14 4.37 4.48 8.23
CA ARG A 14 3.10 5.24 8.32
C ARG A 14 3.07 6.43 7.37
N THR A 15 4.18 7.18 7.28
CA THR A 15 4.30 8.33 6.39
C THR A 15 4.05 7.95 4.93
N LYS A 16 4.63 6.84 4.45
CA LYS A 16 4.43 6.36 3.08
C LYS A 16 3.01 5.86 2.85
N ILE A 17 2.38 5.25 3.84
CA ILE A 17 0.97 4.84 3.75
C ILE A 17 0.06 6.07 3.59
N TYR A 18 0.25 7.11 4.40
CA TYR A 18 -0.52 8.35 4.29
C TYR A 18 -0.24 9.12 3.00
N ASP A 19 1.01 9.12 2.52
CA ASP A 19 1.37 9.67 1.21
C ASP A 19 0.59 8.96 0.09
N GLU A 20 0.61 7.62 0.07
CA GLU A 20 -0.11 6.84 -0.95
C GLU A 20 -1.63 7.01 -0.87
N LEU A 21 -2.19 7.15 0.34
CA LEU A 21 -3.61 7.49 0.54
C LEU A 21 -3.93 8.88 -0.01
N SER A 22 -3.05 9.86 0.22
CA SER A 22 -3.21 11.24 -0.26
C SER A 22 -3.05 11.33 -1.77
N ARG A 23 -2.20 10.50 -2.37
CA ARG A 23 -1.98 10.39 -3.83
C ARG A 23 -3.11 9.61 -4.53
N GLY A 24 -3.94 8.90 -3.78
CA GLY A 24 -5.02 8.05 -4.30
C GLY A 24 -4.52 6.71 -4.86
N THR A 25 -3.22 6.39 -4.75
CA THR A 25 -2.65 5.10 -5.16
C THR A 25 -3.12 3.97 -4.24
N LEU A 26 -3.35 4.28 -2.96
CA LEU A 26 -3.91 3.36 -1.98
C LEU A 26 -5.34 3.76 -1.66
N CYS A 27 -6.30 2.88 -1.94
CA CYS A 27 -7.70 3.12 -1.61
C CYS A 27 -8.02 2.63 -0.19
N ALA A 28 -8.67 3.50 0.58
CA ALA A 28 -9.22 3.15 1.88
C ALA A 28 -10.68 3.63 2.01
N ILE A 29 -11.45 2.89 2.79
CA ILE A 29 -12.84 3.19 3.09
C ILE A 29 -12.98 3.70 4.53
N LYS A 30 -13.87 4.68 4.72
CA LYS A 30 -14.22 5.18 6.05
C LYS A 30 -15.36 4.32 6.61
N VAL A 31 -15.11 3.67 7.75
CA VAL A 31 -16.10 2.87 8.47
C VAL A 31 -16.27 3.45 9.88
N GLY A 32 -17.29 4.29 10.03
CA GLY A 32 -17.53 5.06 11.25
C GLY A 32 -16.35 5.98 11.59
N ARG A 33 -15.72 5.74 12.75
CA ARG A 33 -14.54 6.49 13.20
C ARG A 33 -13.22 5.93 12.68
N ARG A 34 -13.22 4.79 11.98
CA ARG A 34 -12.00 4.10 11.53
C ARG A 34 -11.82 4.22 10.02
N THR A 35 -10.57 4.20 9.59
CA THR A 35 -10.18 4.06 8.18
C THR A 35 -9.67 2.65 7.96
N LEU A 36 -10.28 1.94 7.01
CA LEU A 36 -9.94 0.56 6.69
C LEU A 36 -9.45 0.46 5.25
N ILE A 37 -8.37 -0.28 5.05
CA ILE A 37 -7.90 -0.70 3.74
C ILE A 37 -8.51 -2.09 3.49
N THR A 38 -9.20 -2.25 2.37
CA THR A 38 -9.76 -3.55 1.97
C THR A 38 -8.65 -4.46 1.48
N ALA A 39 -8.80 -5.77 1.64
CA ALA A 39 -7.80 -6.73 1.15
C ALA A 39 -7.56 -6.60 -0.37
N ASP A 40 -8.61 -6.35 -1.14
CA ASP A 40 -8.54 -6.07 -2.57
C ASP A 40 -7.64 -4.86 -2.87
N ALA A 41 -7.96 -3.69 -2.32
CA ALA A 41 -7.12 -2.49 -2.43
C ALA A 41 -5.66 -2.70 -2.00
N ALA A 42 -5.41 -3.47 -0.94
CA ALA A 42 -4.05 -3.80 -0.51
C ALA A 42 -3.28 -4.63 -1.55
N ASN A 43 -3.93 -5.62 -2.15
CA ASN A 43 -3.36 -6.43 -3.22
C ASN A 43 -3.13 -5.61 -4.50
N ALA A 44 -4.11 -4.79 -4.88
CA ALA A 44 -4.00 -3.90 -6.05
C ALA A 44 -2.83 -2.92 -5.88
N TRP A 45 -2.68 -2.33 -4.70
CA TRP A 45 -1.56 -1.46 -4.37
C TRP A 45 -0.21 -2.17 -4.48
N LEU A 46 -0.12 -3.40 -3.97
CA LEU A 46 1.11 -4.20 -4.05
C LEU A 46 1.47 -4.56 -5.49
N ALA A 47 0.48 -4.93 -6.31
CA ALA A 47 0.67 -5.25 -7.72
C ALA A 47 1.09 -4.02 -8.55
N ALA A 48 0.67 -2.82 -8.15
CA ALA A 48 1.04 -1.56 -8.78
C ALA A 48 2.45 -1.07 -8.40
N GLN A 49 3.10 -1.66 -7.39
CA GLN A 49 4.45 -1.25 -7.01
C GLN A 49 5.45 -1.56 -8.14
N PRO A 50 6.44 -0.69 -8.37
CA PRO A 50 7.48 -0.95 -9.36
C PRO A 50 8.20 -2.24 -8.98
N ARG A 51 8.26 -3.17 -9.93
CA ARG A 51 9.06 -4.38 -9.77
C ARG A 51 10.52 -3.95 -9.68
N TYR A 52 11.27 -4.52 -8.74
CA TYR A 52 12.71 -4.39 -8.74
C TYR A 52 13.25 -5.12 -9.98
N ALA A 53 13.35 -4.40 -11.10
CA ALA A 53 14.05 -4.90 -12.27
C ALA A 53 15.53 -4.88 -11.92
N GLN A 54 16.10 -6.06 -11.69
CA GLN A 54 17.55 -6.23 -11.68
C GLN A 54 18.02 -5.82 -13.09
N SER A 55 18.45 -4.57 -13.25
CA SER A 55 19.12 -4.15 -14.47
C SER A 55 20.50 -4.81 -14.47
N GLY A 56 20.56 -5.97 -15.11
CA GLY A 56 21.74 -6.79 -15.27
C GLY A 56 21.56 -7.69 -16.47
N ALA A 57 21.32 -7.09 -17.64
CA ALA A 57 21.61 -7.74 -18.90
C ALA A 57 23.12 -7.96 -18.95
N ILE A 58 23.56 -9.20 -18.72
CA ILE A 58 24.88 -9.65 -19.12
C ILE A 58 24.87 -9.79 -20.65
N ALA A 59 25.73 -9.03 -21.31
CA ALA A 59 26.12 -9.24 -22.69
C ALA A 59 27.11 -10.41 -22.77
#